data_AF-K2CFG0-F1
#
_entry.id   AF-K2CFG0-F1
#
_cell.length_a   1.000
_cell.length_b   1.000
_cell.length_c   1.000
_cell.angle_alpha   90.00
_cell.angle_beta   90.00
_cell.angle_gamma   90.00
#
_symmetry.space_group_name_H-M   'P 1'
#
loop_
_entity.id
_entity.type
_entity.pdbx_description
1 polymer ?
#
loop_
_entity_poly.entity_id
_entity_poly.type
_entity_poly.pdbx_seq_one_letter_code
_entity_poly.pdbx_strand_id
1 'polypeptide(L)'
;RSGSLIGKAKGRGGLIFAISLIGFMLLVGGLTAFAPPSTPGTAAPITGPAPTSPVRGLDYTLPLKDPSIQPLDIRTQVKAAFPGAKLEYWDKIIQSSIAAGFNPALALALWIEETEASQATLAKNGGSEIATGGTFSKGHFGCAPWEDQTIDESLSCLIKFSANYTNDQFPEFMAAYSGGPAGTPFSNNPNFPANVKNWYSQLVPSGNGALTPITPVLPGTPSGPSGFVFYCQGNTQWQSICSLGSSGCGPSSLAMVLTTFQASCNGNVCTPLEVDKVFTTNVWRSCGGPSSMYVALQSDWLKNLGFEVGPNLGSGATLDSSEAKKYLDQGYYIIGSSGQYPCANCKISGALIDHIFVIDAIDIQANTVDIRDPNNCSYTDGDDENQSNRTKSISAFPWLYAYPIKKVR
;
A
#
# COMPACT_ATOMS: atom_id res chain seq x y z
N ARG A 1 -27.06 65.94 -3.49
CA ARG A 1 -28.42 65.37 -3.63
C ARG A 1 -28.57 64.31 -2.55
N SER A 2 -29.56 64.51 -1.67
CA SER A 2 -30.27 63.65 -0.69
C SER A 2 -29.77 62.22 -0.45
N GLY A 3 -29.80 61.62 0.75
CA GLY A 3 -30.45 61.95 2.01
C GLY A 3 -30.47 60.70 2.91
N SER A 4 -30.65 60.96 4.21
CA SER A 4 -30.55 60.13 5.42
C SER A 4 -31.45 58.87 5.58
N LEU A 5 -30.86 57.83 6.21
CA LEU A 5 -31.27 56.92 7.31
C LEU A 5 -32.71 56.34 7.49
N ILE A 6 -32.68 55.13 8.12
CA ILE A 6 -33.57 54.49 9.13
C ILE A 6 -34.44 53.30 8.68
N GLY A 7 -34.26 52.15 9.36
CA GLY A 7 -35.37 51.20 9.64
C GLY A 7 -35.02 49.71 9.83
N LYS A 8 -34.83 49.26 11.08
CA LYS A 8 -34.81 47.84 11.52
C LYS A 8 -36.24 47.33 11.80
N ALA A 9 -36.54 46.06 11.46
CA ALA A 9 -37.38 45.10 12.23
C ALA A 9 -37.34 43.70 11.54
N LYS A 10 -36.74 42.67 12.15
CA LYS A 10 -37.37 41.57 12.94
C LYS A 10 -38.36 40.66 12.19
N GLY A 11 -38.02 39.36 12.09
CA GLY A 11 -38.99 38.28 12.36
C GLY A 11 -38.94 37.01 11.50
N ARG A 12 -38.65 35.88 12.19
CA ARG A 12 -39.27 34.54 12.13
C ARG A 12 -38.68 33.41 11.26
N GLY A 13 -38.55 32.27 11.95
CA GLY A 13 -38.54 30.87 11.46
C GLY A 13 -37.15 30.24 11.45
N GLY A 14 -36.80 29.18 12.18
CA GLY A 14 -37.52 28.27 13.05
C GLY A 14 -36.79 26.91 13.09
N LEU A 15 -36.54 26.38 14.30
CA LEU A 15 -36.64 24.95 14.72
C LEU A 15 -35.77 23.90 13.95
N ILE A 16 -35.00 22.99 14.58
CA ILE A 16 -35.40 21.90 15.49
C ILE A 16 -34.17 21.36 16.30
N PHE A 17 -34.45 21.01 17.55
CA PHE A 17 -33.64 20.28 18.56
C PHE A 17 -33.81 18.75 18.42
N ALA A 18 -32.78 17.97 18.79
CA ALA A 18 -32.82 16.66 19.51
C ALA A 18 -31.42 16.00 19.35
N ILE A 19 -30.56 15.79 20.35
CA ILE A 19 -30.66 15.00 21.59
C ILE A 19 -31.36 13.65 21.41
N SER A 20 -30.58 12.57 21.41
CA SER A 20 -30.98 11.32 22.06
C SER A 20 -29.79 10.63 22.72
N LEU A 21 -29.98 10.47 24.02
CA LEU A 21 -29.20 9.78 25.02
C LEU A 21 -29.62 8.30 25.03
N ILE A 22 -28.67 7.36 25.01
CA ILE A 22 -28.78 6.02 25.61
C ILE A 22 -27.32 5.66 25.99
N GLY A 23 -26.89 5.33 27.21
CA GLY A 23 -27.58 4.96 28.45
C GLY A 23 -27.24 3.52 28.84
N PHE A 24 -26.39 3.36 29.88
CA PHE A 24 -26.12 2.12 30.68
C PHE A 24 -25.24 1.02 30.01
N MET A 25 -24.31 0.29 30.66
CA MET A 25 -24.06 -0.07 32.07
C MET A 25 -22.56 -0.32 32.36
N LEU A 26 -22.16 -0.03 33.61
CA LEU A 26 -21.00 -0.59 34.32
C LEU A 26 -21.20 -2.09 34.61
N LEU A 27 -20.13 -2.88 34.51
CA LEU A 27 -19.99 -4.08 35.33
C LEU A 27 -18.52 -4.30 35.75
N VAL A 28 -18.38 -4.60 37.04
CA VAL A 28 -17.16 -4.80 37.83
C VAL A 28 -16.95 -6.30 38.00
N GLY A 29 -15.68 -6.73 38.10
CA GLY A 29 -15.23 -8.05 38.56
C GLY A 29 -14.45 -8.78 37.47
N GLY A 30 -13.22 -9.26 37.66
CA GLY A 30 -12.50 -9.66 38.87
C GLY A 30 -11.87 -11.03 38.61
N LEU A 31 -10.66 -11.22 39.16
CA LEU A 31 -9.93 -12.48 39.38
C LEU A 31 -8.83 -12.92 38.39
N THR A 32 -7.64 -12.81 38.96
CA THR A 32 -6.37 -13.54 38.82
C THR A 32 -6.42 -14.96 38.23
N ALA A 33 -5.46 -15.24 37.35
CA ALA A 33 -4.85 -16.57 37.22
C ALA A 33 -3.32 -16.40 37.05
N PHE A 34 -2.57 -16.84 38.06
CA PHE A 34 -1.13 -17.06 37.99
C PHE A 34 -0.84 -18.26 37.09
N ALA A 35 0.05 -18.10 36.10
CA ALA A 35 0.68 -19.20 35.39
C ALA A 35 2.18 -19.27 35.77
N PRO A 36 2.76 -20.48 35.91
CA PRO A 36 4.12 -20.69 36.43
C PRO A 36 5.22 -20.35 35.39
N PRO A 37 6.49 -20.19 35.81
CA PRO A 37 7.55 -19.70 34.93
C PRO A 37 8.01 -20.79 33.95
N SER A 38 7.87 -20.54 32.65
CA SER A 38 8.53 -21.33 31.61
C SER A 38 9.91 -20.75 31.29
N THR A 39 10.89 -21.65 31.24
CA THR A 39 12.32 -21.53 30.91
C THR A 39 12.66 -20.60 29.72
N PRO A 40 13.90 -20.05 29.68
CA PRO A 40 14.33 -19.11 28.63
C PRO A 40 14.57 -19.86 27.32
N GLY A 41 13.57 -19.79 26.43
CA GLY A 41 13.66 -20.21 25.04
C GLY A 41 13.95 -19.00 24.16
N THR A 42 14.95 -19.13 23.29
CA THR A 42 15.32 -18.20 22.21
C THR A 42 14.07 -17.65 21.51
N ALA A 43 13.87 -16.33 21.56
CA ALA A 43 12.71 -15.68 20.96
C ALA A 43 12.69 -15.93 19.44
N ALA A 44 11.60 -16.52 18.96
CA ALA A 44 11.29 -16.57 17.54
C ALA A 44 11.06 -15.13 17.01
N PRO A 45 11.40 -14.83 15.74
CA PRO A 45 11.08 -13.55 15.14
C PRO A 45 9.56 -13.36 15.20
N ILE A 46 9.11 -12.24 15.76
CA ILE A 46 7.71 -11.86 15.74
C ILE A 46 7.38 -11.47 14.30
N THR A 47 6.86 -12.41 13.51
CA THR A 47 6.30 -12.14 12.19
C THR A 47 4.97 -11.42 12.41
N GLY A 48 5.00 -10.09 12.38
CA GLY A 48 3.78 -9.30 12.27
C GLY A 48 3.00 -9.69 11.00
N PRO A 49 1.66 -9.49 10.98
CA PRO A 49 0.87 -9.71 9.77
C PRO A 49 1.38 -8.83 8.63
N ALA A 50 1.31 -9.35 7.40
CA ALA A 50 1.75 -8.66 6.19
C ALA A 50 1.02 -7.30 6.02
N PRO A 51 1.71 -6.25 5.56
CA PRO A 51 1.14 -4.90 5.43
C PRO A 51 -0.08 -4.89 4.51
N THR A 52 -1.09 -4.09 4.87
CA THR A 52 -2.41 -4.06 4.21
C THR A 52 -2.46 -3.34 2.87
N SER A 53 -1.45 -2.55 2.50
CA SER A 53 -1.29 -1.97 1.15
C SER A 53 0.12 -1.43 0.93
N PRO A 54 0.74 -1.66 -0.25
CA PRO A 54 2.07 -1.14 -0.53
C PRO A 54 1.99 0.32 -1.03
N VAL A 55 2.73 1.23 -0.38
CA VAL A 55 2.74 2.67 -0.70
C VAL A 55 3.94 3.00 -1.59
N ARG A 56 3.68 3.62 -2.75
CA ARG A 56 4.71 4.06 -3.71
C ARG A 56 5.76 4.95 -3.05
N GLY A 57 7.05 4.64 -3.22
CA GLY A 57 8.15 5.42 -2.63
C GLY A 57 8.57 5.00 -1.22
N LEU A 58 7.94 3.97 -0.64
CA LEU A 58 8.31 3.38 0.65
C LEU A 58 8.85 1.94 0.43
N ASP A 59 10.06 1.66 0.90
CA ASP A 59 10.76 0.36 0.73
C ASP A 59 11.12 -0.32 2.07
N TYR A 60 10.52 0.16 3.17
CA TYR A 60 10.64 -0.45 4.50
C TYR A 60 9.34 -0.38 5.31
N THR A 61 9.25 -1.23 6.33
CA THR A 61 8.28 -1.14 7.41
C THR A 61 8.97 -1.22 8.76
N LEU A 62 8.31 -0.71 9.79
CA LEU A 62 8.72 -0.74 11.18
C LEU A 62 7.46 -0.66 12.07
N PRO A 63 7.51 -1.15 13.32
CA PRO A 63 6.37 -1.06 14.22
C PRO A 63 6.08 0.40 14.61
N LEU A 64 4.84 0.85 14.42
CA LEU A 64 4.33 2.16 14.85
C LEU A 64 4.10 2.21 16.37
N LYS A 65 3.59 1.13 16.92
CA LYS A 65 3.14 0.95 18.30
C LYS A 65 4.01 -0.08 19.00
N ASP A 66 5.21 0.35 19.37
CA ASP A 66 6.13 -0.43 20.20
C ASP A 66 6.96 0.51 21.09
N PRO A 67 6.53 0.75 22.34
CA PRO A 67 7.25 1.61 23.27
C PRO A 67 8.54 0.95 23.81
N SER A 68 8.78 -0.34 23.52
CA SER A 68 9.96 -1.05 24.02
C SER A 68 11.23 -0.76 23.21
N ILE A 69 11.08 -0.25 21.97
CA ILE A 69 12.20 0.07 21.09
C ILE A 69 13.02 1.20 21.70
N GLN A 70 14.26 0.90 22.08
CA GLN A 70 15.18 1.89 22.65
C GLN A 70 16.09 2.45 21.55
N PRO A 71 15.98 3.74 21.19
CA PRO A 71 16.88 4.35 20.21
C PRO A 71 18.29 4.48 20.78
N LEU A 72 19.31 4.28 19.93
CA LEU A 72 20.67 4.67 20.24
C LEU A 72 20.77 6.20 20.40
N ASP A 73 21.66 6.65 21.27
CA ASP A 73 21.96 8.06 21.42
C ASP A 73 22.87 8.55 20.29
N ILE A 74 22.27 9.20 19.29
CA ILE A 74 22.97 9.77 18.13
C ILE A 74 23.02 11.30 18.16
N ARG A 75 22.87 11.91 19.35
CA ARG A 75 22.85 13.39 19.51
C ARG A 75 24.08 14.06 18.89
N THR A 76 25.25 13.45 18.96
CA THR A 76 26.48 13.97 18.33
C THR A 76 26.39 14.02 16.81
N GLN A 77 25.85 12.97 16.17
CA GLN A 77 25.66 12.88 14.73
C GLN A 77 24.64 13.92 14.25
N VAL A 78 23.52 14.04 14.98
CA VAL A 78 22.48 15.05 14.69
C VAL A 78 23.04 16.46 14.84
N LYS A 79 23.86 16.72 15.87
CA LYS A 79 24.50 18.04 16.05
C LYS A 79 25.50 18.37 14.96
N ALA A 80 26.21 17.35 14.43
CA ALA A 80 27.14 17.53 13.33
C ALA A 80 26.42 17.85 12.02
N ALA A 81 25.28 17.21 11.75
CA ALA A 81 24.44 17.50 10.59
C ALA A 81 23.70 18.84 10.71
N PHE A 82 23.22 19.15 11.93
CA PHE A 82 22.38 20.31 12.24
C PHE A 82 22.92 21.06 13.48
N PRO A 83 23.89 21.98 13.30
CA PRO A 83 24.54 22.68 14.42
C PRO A 83 23.59 23.47 15.32
N GLY A 84 22.42 23.88 14.82
CA GLY A 84 21.36 24.55 15.55
C GLY A 84 20.26 23.62 16.11
N ALA A 85 20.41 22.29 16.02
CA ALA A 85 19.43 21.36 16.61
C ALA A 85 19.20 21.59 18.11
N LYS A 86 17.94 21.47 18.54
CA LYS A 86 17.46 21.62 19.93
C LYS A 86 17.43 20.28 20.66
N LEU A 87 18.61 19.72 20.90
CA LEU A 87 18.78 18.37 21.46
C LEU A 87 18.31 18.23 22.92
N GLU A 88 18.00 19.33 23.60
CA GLU A 88 17.32 19.34 24.89
C GLU A 88 15.93 18.67 24.86
N TYR A 89 15.29 18.56 23.69
CA TYR A 89 14.00 17.88 23.54
C TYR A 89 14.12 16.35 23.37
N TRP A 90 15.32 15.81 23.22
CA TRP A 90 15.56 14.40 22.91
C TRP A 90 14.86 13.44 23.89
N ASP A 91 15.20 13.56 25.17
CA ASP A 91 14.72 12.67 26.22
C ASP A 91 13.21 12.84 26.45
N LYS A 92 12.70 14.06 26.24
CA LYS A 92 11.27 14.38 26.31
C LYS A 92 10.47 13.68 25.21
N ILE A 93 10.98 13.68 23.97
CA ILE A 93 10.34 13.00 22.84
C ILE A 93 10.27 11.50 23.11
N ILE A 94 11.36 10.90 23.62
CA ILE A 94 11.40 9.49 23.99
C ILE A 94 10.34 9.19 25.07
N GLN A 95 10.37 9.90 26.19
CA GLN A 95 9.49 9.63 27.34
C GLN A 95 8.00 9.77 26.98
N SER A 96 7.64 10.82 26.28
CA SER A 96 6.25 11.05 25.84
C SER A 96 5.78 10.01 24.83
N SER A 97 6.65 9.56 23.93
CA SER A 97 6.32 8.50 22.97
C SER A 97 6.10 7.16 23.68
N ILE A 98 6.98 6.80 24.61
CA ILE A 98 6.83 5.60 25.45
C ILE A 98 5.51 5.64 26.21
N ALA A 99 5.21 6.77 26.88
CA ALA A 99 3.97 6.93 27.65
C ALA A 99 2.71 6.80 26.79
N ALA A 100 2.80 7.11 25.50
CA ALA A 100 1.70 7.01 24.54
C ALA A 100 1.64 5.67 23.78
N GLY A 101 2.54 4.72 24.08
CA GLY A 101 2.64 3.46 23.35
C GLY A 101 3.09 3.62 21.89
N PHE A 102 3.77 4.72 21.57
CA PHE A 102 4.30 5.01 20.24
C PHE A 102 5.79 4.66 20.18
N ASN A 103 6.28 4.24 19.01
CA ASN A 103 7.70 3.94 18.81
C ASN A 103 8.57 5.22 18.98
N PRO A 104 9.39 5.31 20.04
CA PRO A 104 10.16 6.51 20.33
C PRO A 104 11.28 6.75 19.31
N ALA A 105 11.83 5.70 18.69
CA ALA A 105 12.81 5.84 17.62
C ALA A 105 12.18 6.43 16.35
N LEU A 106 10.94 6.05 16.03
CA LEU A 106 10.21 6.66 14.93
C LEU A 106 9.91 8.14 15.21
N ALA A 107 9.50 8.48 16.44
CA ALA A 107 9.28 9.87 16.84
C ALA A 107 10.54 10.72 16.63
N LEU A 108 11.70 10.23 17.06
CA LEU A 108 12.97 10.94 16.84
C LEU A 108 13.32 11.05 15.35
N ALA A 109 13.15 10.00 14.55
CA ALA A 109 13.43 10.03 13.12
C ALA A 109 12.56 11.07 12.39
N LEU A 110 11.26 11.13 12.71
CA LEU A 110 10.32 12.11 12.15
C LEU A 110 10.69 13.54 12.57
N TRP A 111 11.06 13.75 13.83
CA TRP A 111 11.47 15.06 14.34
C TRP A 111 12.74 15.59 13.66
N ILE A 112 13.73 14.71 13.49
CA ILE A 112 14.99 15.06 12.82
C ILE A 112 14.73 15.37 11.35
N GLU A 113 13.96 14.54 10.65
CA GLU A 113 13.68 14.75 9.23
C GLU A 113 12.86 16.01 8.95
N GLU A 114 11.77 16.24 9.69
CA GLU A 114 10.83 17.32 9.39
C GLU A 114 11.38 18.71 9.70
N THR A 115 12.19 18.81 10.75
CA THR A 115 12.55 20.12 11.32
C THR A 115 14.03 20.24 11.65
N GLU A 116 14.85 19.31 11.16
CA GLU A 116 16.30 19.29 11.45
C GLU A 116 16.52 19.28 12.98
N ALA A 117 15.71 18.49 13.70
CA ALA A 117 15.65 18.48 15.17
C ALA A 117 15.36 19.87 15.77
N SER A 118 14.29 20.51 15.27
CA SER A 118 13.86 21.88 15.61
C SER A 118 14.83 23.00 15.28
N GLN A 119 15.88 22.73 14.51
CA GLN A 119 16.73 23.77 13.96
C GLN A 119 15.88 24.69 13.05
N ALA A 120 15.10 24.08 12.14
CA ALA A 120 14.25 24.78 11.17
C ALA A 120 12.87 25.19 11.71
N THR A 121 12.64 25.14 13.02
CA THR A 121 11.40 25.63 13.65
C THR A 121 11.56 27.10 14.07
N LEU A 122 10.49 27.88 14.00
CA LEU A 122 10.47 29.29 14.43
C LEU A 122 10.94 29.46 15.88
N ALA A 123 11.75 30.48 16.17
CA ALA A 123 12.30 30.69 17.51
C ALA A 123 11.22 30.93 18.56
N LYS A 124 10.14 31.64 18.19
CA LYS A 124 8.99 31.89 19.07
C LYS A 124 8.27 30.61 19.54
N ASN A 125 8.43 29.51 18.81
CA ASN A 125 7.81 28.23 19.12
C ASN A 125 8.80 27.27 19.82
N GLY A 126 10.04 27.72 20.07
CA GLY A 126 11.07 26.94 20.75
C GLY A 126 12.11 26.30 19.82
N GLY A 127 12.12 26.68 18.53
CA GLY A 127 13.15 26.27 17.56
C GLY A 127 14.37 27.19 17.54
N SER A 128 15.27 26.96 16.58
CA SER A 128 16.46 27.83 16.38
C SER A 128 16.30 28.84 15.26
N GLU A 129 15.28 28.70 14.41
CA GLU A 129 15.06 29.56 13.24
C GLU A 129 16.30 29.61 12.31
N ILE A 130 16.92 28.44 12.13
CA ILE A 130 18.03 28.20 11.22
C ILE A 130 17.53 27.13 10.25
N ALA A 131 17.39 27.43 8.96
CA ALA A 131 16.88 26.44 8.00
C ALA A 131 17.82 26.34 6.82
N THR A 132 18.25 25.12 6.49
CA THR A 132 19.10 24.85 5.32
C THR A 132 18.37 25.16 4.00
N GLY A 133 17.03 25.19 4.01
CA GLY A 133 16.16 25.47 2.86
C GLY A 133 15.41 26.81 2.90
N GLY A 134 15.72 27.72 3.83
CA GLY A 134 15.16 29.08 3.87
C GLY A 134 13.68 29.21 4.24
N THR A 135 13.02 28.12 4.65
CA THR A 135 11.64 28.13 5.15
C THR A 135 11.61 27.59 6.56
N PHE A 136 10.85 28.23 7.45
CA PHE A 136 10.72 27.83 8.85
C PHE A 136 9.39 27.12 9.10
N SER A 137 9.44 26.01 9.83
CA SER A 137 8.26 25.33 10.33
C SER A 137 7.66 26.07 11.53
N LYS A 138 6.33 26.11 11.60
CA LYS A 138 5.61 26.62 12.77
C LYS A 138 5.48 25.58 13.90
N GLY A 139 5.83 24.32 13.64
CA GLY A 139 5.85 23.27 14.65
C GLY A 139 7.14 22.47 14.63
N HIS A 140 7.22 21.46 15.49
CA HIS A 140 8.35 20.53 15.58
C HIS A 140 8.09 19.21 14.82
N PHE A 141 6.84 18.96 14.44
CA PHE A 141 6.36 17.77 13.72
C PHE A 141 5.35 18.20 12.63
N GLY A 142 5.14 17.36 11.62
CA GLY A 142 4.39 17.68 10.39
C GLY A 142 2.85 17.61 10.48
N CYS A 143 2.27 17.24 11.63
CA CYS A 143 0.83 16.93 11.73
C CYS A 143 -0.10 18.16 11.73
N ALA A 144 0.41 19.39 11.93
CA ALA A 144 -0.36 20.64 11.89
C ALA A 144 0.52 21.83 11.44
N PRO A 145 0.96 21.85 10.17
CA PRO A 145 2.00 22.77 9.70
C PRO A 145 1.56 24.25 9.63
N TRP A 146 0.26 24.52 9.77
CA TRP A 146 -0.33 25.86 9.69
C TRP A 146 -0.34 26.60 11.03
N GLU A 147 -0.21 25.85 12.13
CA GLU A 147 -0.38 26.32 13.50
C GLU A 147 0.98 26.56 14.16
N ASP A 148 1.08 27.63 14.95
CA ASP A 148 2.21 27.83 15.84
C ASP A 148 2.12 26.84 17.00
N GLN A 149 3.12 25.97 17.13
CA GLN A 149 3.11 24.88 18.10
C GLN A 149 4.46 24.76 18.82
N THR A 150 4.38 24.70 20.14
CA THR A 150 5.49 24.25 21.00
C THR A 150 5.79 22.76 20.78
N ILE A 151 6.93 22.29 21.30
CA ILE A 151 7.29 20.87 21.23
C ILE A 151 6.22 19.95 21.84
N ASP A 152 5.54 20.39 22.92
CA ASP A 152 4.47 19.60 23.56
C ASP A 152 3.24 19.48 22.65
N GLU A 153 2.84 20.59 22.04
CA GLU A 153 1.68 20.64 21.16
C GLU A 153 1.92 19.82 19.90
N SER A 154 3.09 19.98 19.26
CA SER A 154 3.46 19.20 18.08
C SER A 154 3.59 17.72 18.40
N LEU A 155 4.19 17.34 19.54
CA LEU A 155 4.31 15.93 19.92
C LEU A 155 2.96 15.30 20.28
N SER A 156 2.10 16.02 21.01
CA SER A 156 0.71 15.61 21.26
C SER A 156 -0.05 15.42 19.95
N CYS A 157 0.14 16.31 18.99
CA CYS A 157 -0.47 16.22 17.66
C CYS A 157 0.02 14.97 16.90
N LEU A 158 1.33 14.68 16.87
CA LEU A 158 1.87 13.45 16.30
C LEU A 158 1.27 12.21 16.97
N ILE A 159 1.23 12.19 18.30
CA ILE A 159 0.69 11.06 19.08
C ILE A 159 -0.79 10.83 18.74
N LYS A 160 -1.61 11.89 18.74
CA LYS A 160 -3.03 11.81 18.36
C LYS A 160 -3.22 11.33 16.93
N PHE A 161 -2.42 11.83 16.00
CA PHE A 161 -2.43 11.39 14.61
C PHE A 161 -2.10 9.89 14.52
N SER A 162 -1.02 9.45 15.18
CA SER A 162 -0.57 8.06 15.19
C SER A 162 -1.58 7.10 15.83
N ALA A 163 -2.47 7.58 16.69
CA ALA A 163 -3.47 6.75 17.37
C ALA A 163 -4.50 6.14 16.40
N ASN A 164 -4.62 6.71 15.20
CA ASN A 164 -5.52 6.20 14.16
C ASN A 164 -4.94 5.02 13.35
N TYR A 165 -3.70 4.60 13.65
CA TYR A 165 -2.97 3.60 12.88
C TYR A 165 -2.44 2.47 13.78
N THR A 166 -2.49 1.25 13.25
CA THR A 166 -1.93 0.02 13.86
C THR A 166 -0.62 -0.40 13.17
N ASN A 167 0.14 -1.33 13.76
CA ASN A 167 1.46 -1.73 13.26
C ASN A 167 1.49 -2.23 11.80
N ASP A 168 0.40 -2.84 11.34
CA ASP A 168 0.18 -3.29 9.97
C ASP A 168 -0.10 -2.16 8.97
N GLN A 169 -0.37 -0.94 9.47
CA GLN A 169 -0.72 0.25 8.68
C GLN A 169 0.43 1.27 8.59
N PHE A 170 1.68 0.83 8.75
CA PHE A 170 2.86 1.71 8.63
C PHE A 170 2.93 2.45 7.29
N PRO A 171 2.69 1.80 6.13
CA PRO A 171 2.68 2.49 4.84
C PRO A 171 1.63 3.62 4.79
N GLU A 172 0.41 3.36 5.23
CA GLU A 172 -0.72 4.29 5.27
C GLU A 172 -0.43 5.47 6.20
N PHE A 173 0.18 5.20 7.37
CA PHE A 173 0.67 6.23 8.27
C PHE A 173 1.68 7.15 7.57
N MET A 174 2.72 6.60 6.94
CA MET A 174 3.76 7.39 6.27
C MET A 174 3.19 8.24 5.12
N ALA A 175 2.30 7.65 4.32
CA ALA A 175 1.63 8.36 3.23
C ALA A 175 0.81 9.55 3.75
N ALA A 176 -0.05 9.32 4.75
CA ALA A 176 -0.90 10.35 5.32
C ALA A 176 -0.11 11.43 6.07
N TYR A 177 0.93 11.03 6.82
CA TYR A 177 1.78 11.95 7.56
C TYR A 177 2.58 12.89 6.63
N SER A 178 2.97 12.41 5.45
CA SER A 178 3.65 13.24 4.43
C SER A 178 2.79 14.34 3.80
N GLY A 179 1.50 14.43 4.14
CA GLY A 179 0.59 15.46 3.66
C GLY A 179 0.21 15.35 2.17
N GLY A 180 0.42 14.18 1.55
CA GLY A 180 0.08 13.95 0.15
C GLY A 180 -1.44 13.95 -0.11
N PRO A 181 -1.91 14.42 -1.28
CA PRO A 181 -3.27 14.18 -1.74
C PRO A 181 -3.61 12.67 -1.73
N ALA A 182 -4.88 12.34 -1.50
CA ALA A 182 -5.35 10.96 -1.65
C ALA A 182 -4.96 10.41 -3.02
N GLY A 183 -4.20 9.30 -3.05
CA GLY A 183 -3.72 8.65 -4.28
C GLY A 183 -2.31 9.03 -4.75
N THR A 184 -1.61 9.98 -4.13
CA THR A 184 -0.21 10.32 -4.47
C THR A 184 0.68 10.42 -3.23
N PRO A 185 1.22 9.28 -2.73
CA PRO A 185 2.13 9.29 -1.60
C PRO A 185 3.38 10.13 -1.86
N PHE A 186 3.82 10.91 -0.87
CA PHE A 186 5.08 11.66 -0.87
C PHE A 186 5.24 12.71 -1.99
N SER A 187 4.15 13.18 -2.61
CA SER A 187 4.22 14.18 -3.69
C SER A 187 4.86 15.50 -3.27
N ASN A 188 4.69 15.89 -2.01
CA ASN A 188 5.19 17.16 -1.46
C ASN A 188 6.66 17.06 -0.99
N ASN A 189 7.10 15.87 -0.60
CA ASN A 189 8.49 15.58 -0.24
C ASN A 189 8.85 14.14 -0.64
N PRO A 190 9.30 13.90 -1.88
CA PRO A 190 9.63 12.56 -2.38
C PRO A 190 10.77 11.87 -1.63
N ASN A 191 11.64 12.64 -0.97
CA ASN A 191 12.78 12.12 -0.22
C ASN A 191 12.43 11.78 1.24
N PHE A 192 11.25 12.20 1.71
CA PHE A 192 10.81 11.99 3.09
C PHE A 192 10.96 10.53 3.56
N PRO A 193 10.48 9.50 2.81
CA PRO A 193 10.62 8.11 3.25
C PRO A 193 12.08 7.69 3.39
N ALA A 194 12.92 8.07 2.43
CA ALA A 194 14.33 7.70 2.39
C ALA A 194 15.12 8.37 3.53
N ASN A 195 14.80 9.62 3.86
CA ASN A 195 15.45 10.30 4.96
C ASN A 195 15.00 9.77 6.33
N VAL A 196 13.70 9.50 6.51
CA VAL A 196 13.21 8.82 7.72
C VAL A 196 13.90 7.46 7.89
N LYS A 197 14.05 6.69 6.80
CA LYS A 197 14.81 5.43 6.80
C LYS A 197 16.25 5.64 7.27
N ASN A 198 16.92 6.67 6.76
CA ASN A 198 18.33 6.95 7.06
C ASN A 198 18.54 7.38 8.53
N TRP A 199 17.63 8.17 9.10
CA TRP A 199 17.71 8.53 10.52
C TRP A 199 17.33 7.36 11.42
N TYR A 200 16.27 6.63 11.06
CA TYR A 200 15.82 5.48 11.84
C TYR A 200 16.87 4.36 11.88
N SER A 201 17.57 4.09 10.77
CA SER A 201 18.62 3.05 10.73
C SER A 201 19.83 3.39 11.62
N GLN A 202 20.07 4.68 11.90
CA GLN A 202 21.09 5.11 12.87
C GLN A 202 20.61 4.96 14.31
N LEU A 203 19.32 5.16 14.57
CA LEU A 203 18.69 4.99 15.88
C LEU A 203 18.51 3.51 16.25
N VAL A 204 18.17 2.66 15.27
CA VAL A 204 17.90 1.22 15.45
C VAL A 204 18.60 0.42 14.32
N PRO A 205 19.92 0.22 14.41
CA PRO A 205 20.70 -0.41 13.35
C PRO A 205 20.47 -1.92 13.21
N SER A 206 20.03 -2.59 14.28
CA SER A 206 19.76 -4.03 14.30
C SER A 206 18.88 -4.41 15.49
N GLY A 207 18.36 -5.64 15.49
CA GLY A 207 17.58 -6.20 16.60
C GLY A 207 16.09 -5.87 16.53
N ASN A 208 15.40 -5.99 17.67
CA ASN A 208 13.97 -5.74 17.76
C ASN A 208 13.66 -4.28 17.37
N GLY A 209 12.72 -4.12 16.43
CA GLY A 209 12.33 -2.81 15.92
C GLY A 209 13.17 -2.29 14.75
N ALA A 210 14.20 -3.01 14.31
CA ALA A 210 14.96 -2.64 13.11
C ALA A 210 14.07 -2.63 11.86
N LEU A 211 14.48 -1.84 10.87
CA LEU A 211 13.77 -1.71 9.59
C LEU A 211 13.64 -3.08 8.92
N THR A 212 12.41 -3.45 8.59
CA THR A 212 12.15 -4.62 7.76
C THR A 212 11.98 -4.13 6.32
N PRO A 213 12.78 -4.57 5.36
CA PRO A 213 12.57 -4.23 3.96
C PRO A 213 11.16 -4.63 3.52
N ILE A 214 10.42 -3.70 2.92
CA ILE A 214 9.23 -4.03 2.13
C ILE A 214 9.60 -3.79 0.68
N THR A 215 9.13 -4.65 -0.21
CA THR A 215 9.49 -4.53 -1.62
C THR A 215 8.78 -3.27 -2.17
N PRO A 216 9.50 -2.23 -2.63
CA PRO A 216 8.88 -0.95 -3.01
C PRO A 216 8.00 -1.07 -4.25
N VAL A 217 6.83 -0.44 -4.24
CA VAL A 217 6.03 -0.25 -5.46
C VAL A 217 6.79 0.69 -6.39
N LEU A 218 7.29 0.16 -7.50
CA LEU A 218 8.05 0.92 -8.49
C LEU A 218 7.22 2.10 -9.04
N PRO A 219 7.81 3.30 -9.21
CA PRO A 219 7.13 4.45 -9.82
C PRO A 219 6.55 4.08 -11.19
N GLY A 220 5.27 4.38 -11.41
CA GLY A 220 4.56 4.03 -12.65
C GLY A 220 3.78 2.70 -12.60
N THR A 221 3.80 2.00 -11.47
CA THR A 221 3.03 0.77 -11.28
C THR A 221 1.61 1.10 -10.80
N PRO A 222 0.54 0.66 -11.50
CA PRO A 222 -0.83 0.89 -11.07
C PRO A 222 -1.26 -0.18 -10.05
N SER A 223 -1.32 0.16 -8.76
CA SER A 223 -1.76 -0.78 -7.71
C SER A 223 -3.22 -0.53 -7.34
N GLY A 224 -4.03 -1.59 -7.39
CA GLY A 224 -5.39 -1.60 -6.85
C GLY A 224 -5.44 -1.73 -5.31
N PRO A 225 -6.64 -1.76 -4.70
CA PRO A 225 -6.85 -1.66 -3.24
C PRO A 225 -6.24 -2.78 -2.38
N SER A 226 -5.71 -3.85 -2.98
CA SER A 226 -5.14 -5.01 -2.30
C SER A 226 -3.63 -5.17 -2.53
N GLY A 227 -2.96 -4.15 -3.06
CA GLY A 227 -1.56 -4.25 -3.49
C GLY A 227 -1.33 -5.04 -4.77
N PHE A 228 -2.40 -5.63 -5.33
CA PHE A 228 -2.39 -6.24 -6.66
C PHE A 228 -2.26 -5.16 -7.74
N VAL A 229 -1.38 -5.39 -8.71
CA VAL A 229 -1.14 -4.47 -9.82
C VAL A 229 -2.13 -4.77 -10.94
N PHE A 230 -2.98 -3.81 -11.25
CA PHE A 230 -3.98 -3.96 -12.31
C PHE A 230 -3.56 -3.21 -13.58
N TYR A 231 -3.47 -3.94 -14.68
CA TYR A 231 -3.20 -3.38 -16.00
C TYR A 231 -4.42 -3.52 -16.89
N CYS A 232 -4.82 -2.41 -17.50
CA CYS A 232 -5.88 -2.40 -18.47
C CYS A 232 -5.29 -2.70 -19.86
N GLN A 233 -5.68 -3.81 -20.50
CA GLN A 233 -5.14 -4.12 -21.85
C GLN A 233 -5.51 -3.01 -22.85
N GLY A 234 -6.68 -2.40 -22.67
CA GLY A 234 -7.20 -1.34 -23.52
C GLY A 234 -6.55 0.03 -23.30
N ASN A 235 -5.65 0.19 -22.32
CA ASN A 235 -5.04 1.47 -22.01
C ASN A 235 -4.43 2.12 -23.26
N THR A 236 -4.77 3.38 -23.50
CA THR A 236 -4.42 4.15 -24.69
C THR A 236 -2.91 4.25 -24.93
N GLN A 237 -2.09 4.14 -23.88
CA GLN A 237 -0.62 4.14 -23.99
C GLN A 237 -0.07 2.94 -24.75
N TRP A 238 -0.75 1.79 -24.69
CA TRP A 238 -0.28 0.53 -25.29
C TRP A 238 -1.22 0.02 -26.40
N GLN A 239 -2.42 0.58 -26.51
CA GLN A 239 -3.50 0.12 -27.38
C GLN A 239 -3.07 -0.04 -28.85
N SER A 240 -2.25 0.88 -29.37
CA SER A 240 -1.79 0.90 -30.76
C SER A 240 -0.57 0.01 -31.04
N ILE A 241 0.10 -0.48 -30.00
CA ILE A 241 1.33 -1.27 -30.14
C ILE A 241 0.94 -2.74 -30.31
N CYS A 242 1.21 -3.32 -31.48
CA CYS A 242 1.04 -4.76 -31.73
C CYS A 242 -0.39 -5.27 -31.40
N SER A 243 -1.39 -4.38 -31.51
CA SER A 243 -2.79 -4.63 -31.15
C SER A 243 -2.98 -5.18 -29.72
N LEU A 244 -2.19 -4.69 -28.77
CA LEU A 244 -2.29 -5.08 -27.36
C LEU A 244 -3.69 -4.83 -26.78
N GLY A 245 -4.32 -3.73 -27.20
CA GLY A 245 -5.67 -3.37 -26.77
C GLY A 245 -6.75 -4.39 -27.13
N SER A 246 -6.61 -5.06 -28.28
CA SER A 246 -7.63 -6.01 -28.77
C SER A 246 -7.29 -7.46 -28.49
N SER A 247 -5.99 -7.81 -28.41
CA SER A 247 -5.53 -9.21 -28.37
C SER A 247 -4.42 -9.45 -27.33
N GLY A 248 -4.30 -8.56 -26.34
CA GLY A 248 -3.22 -8.56 -25.33
C GLY A 248 -3.58 -9.15 -23.97
N CYS A 249 -4.67 -9.92 -23.85
CA CYS A 249 -5.15 -10.47 -22.58
C CYS A 249 -4.09 -11.34 -21.88
N GLY A 250 -3.29 -12.09 -22.64
CA GLY A 250 -2.17 -12.88 -22.13
C GLY A 250 -1.07 -12.01 -21.49
N PRO A 251 -0.32 -11.23 -22.29
CA PRO A 251 0.73 -10.34 -21.78
C PRO A 251 0.27 -9.44 -20.64
N SER A 252 -0.95 -8.89 -20.73
CA SER A 252 -1.52 -8.02 -19.69
C SER A 252 -1.76 -8.77 -18.38
N SER A 253 -2.36 -9.96 -18.43
CA SER A 253 -2.60 -10.77 -17.22
C SER A 253 -1.30 -11.23 -16.56
N LEU A 254 -0.32 -11.68 -17.36
CA LEU A 254 0.97 -12.07 -16.79
C LEU A 254 1.74 -10.86 -16.26
N ALA A 255 1.68 -9.71 -16.93
CA ALA A 255 2.24 -8.45 -16.43
C ALA A 255 1.68 -8.05 -15.07
N MET A 256 0.37 -8.22 -14.84
CA MET A 256 -0.25 -7.98 -13.53
C MET A 256 0.39 -8.84 -12.44
N VAL A 257 0.50 -10.15 -12.67
CA VAL A 257 1.11 -11.09 -11.69
C VAL A 257 2.58 -10.76 -11.48
N LEU A 258 3.36 -10.66 -12.56
CA LEU A 258 4.79 -10.38 -12.51
C LEU A 258 5.07 -9.07 -11.78
N THR A 259 4.30 -8.03 -12.07
CA THR A 259 4.50 -6.72 -11.45
C THR A 259 4.00 -6.66 -10.02
N THR A 260 2.93 -7.39 -9.68
CA THR A 260 2.50 -7.58 -8.27
C THR A 260 3.61 -8.21 -7.44
N PHE A 261 4.32 -9.18 -8.01
CA PHE A 261 5.51 -9.80 -7.40
C PHE A 261 6.82 -9.02 -7.67
N GLN A 262 6.73 -7.83 -8.23
CA GLN A 262 7.85 -6.92 -8.49
C GLN A 262 8.99 -7.60 -9.25
N ALA A 263 8.64 -8.40 -10.25
CA ALA A 263 9.58 -8.96 -11.20
C ALA A 263 10.15 -7.85 -12.09
N SER A 264 11.39 -8.04 -12.52
CA SER A 264 12.02 -7.17 -13.50
C SER A 264 12.10 -7.85 -14.86
N CYS A 265 11.51 -7.21 -15.87
CA CYS A 265 11.60 -7.63 -17.26
C CYS A 265 12.64 -6.75 -17.95
N ASN A 266 13.78 -7.33 -18.31
CA ASN A 266 14.90 -6.62 -18.95
C ASN A 266 15.39 -5.38 -18.18
N GLY A 267 15.43 -5.46 -16.84
CA GLY A 267 15.85 -4.34 -15.98
C GLY A 267 14.76 -3.30 -15.70
N ASN A 268 13.56 -3.47 -16.26
CA ASN A 268 12.42 -2.58 -16.07
C ASN A 268 11.26 -3.28 -15.35
N VAL A 269 10.22 -2.53 -14.99
CA VAL A 269 8.93 -3.07 -14.55
C VAL A 269 8.34 -3.95 -15.66
N CYS A 270 7.77 -5.11 -15.30
CA CYS A 270 7.09 -6.01 -16.23
C CYS A 270 5.71 -5.48 -16.68
N THR A 271 5.67 -4.32 -17.32
CA THR A 271 4.44 -3.76 -17.90
C THR A 271 3.88 -4.67 -19.01
N PRO A 272 2.60 -4.52 -19.41
CA PRO A 272 2.03 -5.28 -20.51
C PRO A 272 2.87 -5.21 -21.80
N LEU A 273 3.46 -4.04 -22.07
CA LEU A 273 4.36 -3.84 -23.21
C LEU A 273 5.66 -4.64 -23.09
N GLU A 274 6.31 -4.63 -21.92
CA GLU A 274 7.55 -5.38 -21.72
C GLU A 274 7.32 -6.90 -21.79
N VAL A 275 6.21 -7.38 -21.23
CA VAL A 275 5.83 -8.79 -21.34
C VAL A 275 5.47 -9.15 -22.79
N ASP A 276 4.80 -8.26 -23.52
CA ASP A 276 4.47 -8.50 -24.93
C ASP A 276 5.70 -8.59 -25.83
N LYS A 277 6.74 -7.79 -25.55
CA LYS A 277 8.04 -7.92 -26.24
C LYS A 277 8.63 -9.31 -26.05
N VAL A 278 8.52 -9.90 -24.85
CA VAL A 278 8.97 -11.27 -24.59
C VAL A 278 8.10 -12.27 -25.36
N PHE A 279 6.78 -12.11 -25.34
CA PHE A 279 5.85 -13.00 -26.04
C PHE A 279 6.07 -13.01 -27.55
N THR A 280 6.29 -11.84 -28.13
CA THR A 280 6.56 -11.69 -29.58
C THR A 280 7.94 -12.21 -29.95
N THR A 281 8.97 -11.95 -29.13
CA THR A 281 10.33 -12.46 -29.35
C THR A 281 10.39 -13.99 -29.31
N ASN A 282 9.65 -14.61 -28.38
CA ASN A 282 9.60 -16.07 -28.23
C ASN A 282 8.51 -16.73 -29.08
N VAL A 283 7.81 -15.96 -29.92
CA VAL A 283 6.72 -16.44 -30.79
C VAL A 283 5.59 -17.12 -30.02
N TRP A 284 5.38 -16.73 -28.76
CA TRP A 284 4.20 -17.12 -27.98
C TRP A 284 2.96 -16.32 -28.41
N ARG A 285 3.16 -15.20 -29.08
CA ARG A 285 2.11 -14.39 -29.70
C ARG A 285 2.65 -13.73 -30.97
N SER A 286 1.79 -13.56 -31.97
CA SER A 286 2.03 -12.66 -33.12
C SER A 286 1.25 -11.35 -32.93
N CYS A 287 1.66 -10.25 -33.58
CA CYS A 287 0.93 -8.99 -33.45
C CYS A 287 -0.53 -9.12 -33.88
N GLY A 288 -1.45 -8.81 -32.96
CA GLY A 288 -2.89 -9.01 -33.12
C GLY A 288 -3.39 -10.46 -32.97
N GLY A 289 -2.49 -11.43 -32.81
CA GLY A 289 -2.83 -12.83 -32.62
C GLY A 289 -3.08 -13.23 -31.16
N PRO A 290 -3.58 -14.46 -30.94
CA PRO A 290 -3.79 -15.02 -29.61
C PRO A 290 -2.46 -15.31 -28.90
N SER A 291 -2.52 -15.41 -27.57
CA SER A 291 -1.36 -15.67 -26.73
C SER A 291 -1.28 -17.15 -26.32
N SER A 292 -0.14 -17.78 -26.55
CA SER A 292 0.21 -19.13 -26.10
C SER A 292 0.69 -19.12 -24.65
N MET A 293 -0.15 -18.63 -23.74
CA MET A 293 0.22 -18.41 -22.33
C MET A 293 0.71 -19.69 -21.65
N TYR A 294 0.11 -20.84 -21.92
CA TYR A 294 0.59 -22.13 -21.41
C TYR A 294 2.09 -22.37 -21.68
N VAL A 295 2.57 -22.00 -22.88
CA VAL A 295 3.98 -22.14 -23.24
C VAL A 295 4.85 -21.14 -22.46
N ALA A 296 4.38 -19.90 -22.31
CA ALA A 296 5.05 -18.88 -21.51
C ALA A 296 5.20 -19.31 -20.04
N LEU A 297 4.16 -19.92 -19.46
CA LEU A 297 4.15 -20.42 -18.08
C LEU A 297 5.15 -21.57 -17.86
N GLN A 298 5.45 -22.35 -18.88
CA GLN A 298 6.43 -23.44 -18.78
C GLN A 298 7.86 -23.03 -19.17
N SER A 299 8.02 -21.79 -19.61
CA SER A 299 9.29 -21.30 -20.16
C SER A 299 10.37 -21.16 -19.09
N ASP A 300 11.62 -21.31 -19.52
CA ASP A 300 12.77 -21.03 -18.65
C ASP A 300 12.92 -19.53 -18.37
N TRP A 301 12.37 -18.66 -19.23
CA TRP A 301 12.32 -17.22 -18.95
C TRP A 301 11.58 -16.93 -17.64
N LEU A 302 10.37 -17.49 -17.48
CA LEU A 302 9.59 -17.27 -16.26
C LEU A 302 10.28 -17.86 -15.03
N LYS A 303 10.88 -19.05 -15.15
CA LYS A 303 11.69 -19.67 -14.08
C LYS A 303 12.89 -18.83 -13.70
N ASN A 304 13.58 -18.25 -14.68
CA ASN A 304 14.74 -17.39 -14.47
C ASN A 304 14.37 -16.05 -13.80
N LEU A 305 13.12 -15.62 -13.90
CA LEU A 305 12.57 -14.51 -13.10
C LEU A 305 12.26 -14.90 -11.64
N GLY A 306 12.50 -16.16 -11.25
CA GLY A 306 12.30 -16.66 -9.90
C GLY A 306 10.88 -17.14 -9.62
N PHE A 307 10.10 -17.45 -10.67
CA PHE A 307 8.74 -17.94 -10.52
C PHE A 307 8.65 -19.45 -10.63
N GLU A 308 7.74 -20.02 -9.87
CA GLU A 308 7.27 -21.39 -10.04
C GLU A 308 5.82 -21.40 -10.51
N VAL A 309 5.47 -22.50 -11.19
CA VAL A 309 4.11 -22.74 -11.69
C VAL A 309 3.61 -24.06 -11.13
N GLY A 310 2.44 -24.01 -10.51
CA GLY A 310 1.74 -25.17 -9.97
C GLY A 310 1.11 -26.06 -11.05
N PRO A 311 0.42 -27.14 -10.66
CA PRO A 311 -0.30 -27.99 -11.59
C PRO A 311 -1.47 -27.24 -12.23
N ASN A 312 -1.98 -27.76 -13.35
CA ASN A 312 -3.22 -27.26 -13.93
C ASN A 312 -4.41 -27.65 -13.04
N LEU A 313 -5.17 -26.67 -12.57
CA LEU A 313 -6.33 -26.86 -11.70
C LEU A 313 -7.67 -26.79 -12.46
N GLY A 314 -7.64 -26.41 -13.75
CA GLY A 314 -8.84 -26.20 -14.56
C GLY A 314 -8.78 -26.98 -15.87
N SER A 315 -9.89 -27.61 -16.25
CA SER A 315 -10.03 -28.21 -17.58
C SER A 315 -11.51 -28.48 -17.91
N GLY A 316 -11.89 -28.25 -19.16
CA GLY A 316 -13.25 -28.47 -19.64
C GLY A 316 -14.26 -27.61 -18.88
N ALA A 317 -15.13 -28.23 -18.09
CA ALA A 317 -16.15 -27.53 -17.30
C ALA A 317 -15.79 -27.37 -15.82
N THR A 318 -14.58 -27.78 -15.40
CA THR A 318 -14.23 -27.93 -13.99
C THR A 318 -13.01 -27.10 -13.61
N LEU A 319 -13.08 -26.50 -12.43
CA LEU A 319 -11.97 -25.93 -11.67
C LEU A 319 -11.94 -26.64 -10.31
N ASP A 320 -10.79 -27.19 -9.91
CA ASP A 320 -10.60 -27.67 -8.54
C ASP A 320 -10.49 -26.46 -7.60
N SER A 321 -11.65 -25.94 -7.18
CA SER A 321 -11.76 -24.73 -6.38
C SER A 321 -11.17 -24.89 -4.98
N SER A 322 -11.15 -26.12 -4.46
CA SER A 322 -10.55 -26.42 -3.16
C SER A 322 -9.03 -26.34 -3.22
N GLU A 323 -8.41 -26.94 -4.25
CA GLU A 323 -6.96 -26.86 -4.43
C GLU A 323 -6.53 -25.45 -4.86
N ALA A 324 -7.30 -24.80 -5.74
CA ALA A 324 -7.05 -23.42 -6.15
C ALA A 324 -7.06 -22.46 -4.95
N LYS A 325 -8.02 -22.62 -4.02
CA LYS A 325 -8.03 -21.84 -2.79
C LYS A 325 -6.78 -22.08 -1.93
N LYS A 326 -6.28 -23.31 -1.81
CA LYS A 326 -5.04 -23.57 -1.06
C LYS A 326 -3.85 -22.83 -1.64
N TYR A 327 -3.72 -22.80 -2.97
CA TYR A 327 -2.67 -22.03 -3.63
C TYR A 327 -2.81 -20.53 -3.38
N LEU A 328 -4.02 -19.97 -3.50
CA LEU A 328 -4.27 -18.56 -3.19
C LEU A 328 -3.94 -18.22 -1.73
N ASP A 329 -4.33 -19.07 -0.77
CA ASP A 329 -4.03 -18.93 0.65
C ASP A 329 -2.52 -19.03 0.96
N GLN A 330 -1.75 -19.70 0.08
CA GLN A 330 -0.29 -19.76 0.13
C GLN A 330 0.40 -18.58 -0.58
N GLY A 331 -0.36 -17.59 -1.06
CA GLY A 331 0.15 -16.40 -1.72
C GLY A 331 0.53 -16.60 -3.18
N TYR A 332 -0.09 -17.55 -3.87
CA TYR A 332 -0.04 -17.64 -5.34
C TYR A 332 -1.12 -16.73 -5.92
N TYR A 333 -0.94 -16.33 -7.18
CA TYR A 333 -2.05 -15.94 -8.06
C TYR A 333 -2.30 -17.04 -9.08
N ILE A 334 -3.48 -17.09 -9.68
CA ILE A 334 -3.79 -18.11 -10.68
C ILE A 334 -4.03 -17.43 -12.02
N ILE A 335 -3.29 -17.84 -13.06
CA ILE A 335 -3.61 -17.47 -14.44
C ILE A 335 -4.66 -18.44 -14.97
N GLY A 336 -5.87 -17.91 -15.17
CA GLY A 336 -7.00 -18.63 -15.73
C GLY A 336 -7.16 -18.35 -17.22
N SER A 337 -7.75 -19.31 -17.93
CA SER A 337 -8.19 -19.11 -19.30
C SER A 337 -9.48 -19.86 -19.61
N SER A 338 -10.28 -19.27 -20.48
CA SER A 338 -11.51 -19.85 -21.00
C SER A 338 -11.62 -19.59 -22.49
N GLY A 339 -12.15 -20.55 -23.25
CA GLY A 339 -12.48 -20.38 -24.67
C GLY A 339 -13.88 -19.80 -24.93
N GLN A 340 -14.64 -19.57 -23.86
CA GLN A 340 -16.01 -19.04 -23.92
C GLN A 340 -16.23 -18.03 -22.80
N TYR A 341 -15.27 -17.12 -22.62
CA TYR A 341 -15.38 -16.09 -21.60
C TYR A 341 -16.35 -14.99 -22.05
N PRO A 342 -17.34 -14.61 -21.22
CA PRO A 342 -18.29 -13.55 -21.56
C PRO A 342 -17.60 -12.18 -21.45
N CYS A 343 -17.32 -11.58 -22.61
CA CYS A 343 -16.60 -10.32 -22.70
C CYS A 343 -17.48 -9.12 -22.28
N ALA A 344 -17.05 -8.39 -21.25
CA ALA A 344 -17.77 -7.22 -20.75
C ALA A 344 -17.71 -6.02 -21.73
N ASN A 345 -16.53 -5.74 -22.28
CA ASN A 345 -16.25 -4.54 -23.08
C ASN A 345 -15.96 -4.83 -24.57
N CYS A 346 -16.37 -5.99 -25.07
CA CYS A 346 -16.28 -6.28 -26.50
C CYS A 346 -17.30 -5.44 -27.30
N LYS A 347 -17.00 -5.21 -28.58
CA LYS A 347 -17.89 -4.52 -29.52
C LYS A 347 -19.31 -5.08 -29.51
N ILE A 348 -19.45 -6.38 -29.22
CA ILE A 348 -20.70 -7.04 -28.88
C ILE A 348 -20.59 -7.44 -27.40
N SER A 349 -21.33 -6.74 -26.53
CA SER A 349 -21.35 -7.06 -25.10
C SER A 349 -21.88 -8.48 -24.89
N GLY A 350 -21.18 -9.28 -24.08
CA GLY A 350 -21.52 -10.68 -23.83
C GLY A 350 -21.04 -11.66 -24.92
N ALA A 351 -20.28 -11.20 -25.92
CA ALA A 351 -19.61 -12.11 -26.86
C ALA A 351 -18.67 -13.07 -26.12
N LEU A 352 -18.70 -14.34 -26.53
CA LEU A 352 -17.82 -15.38 -26.00
C LEU A 352 -16.48 -15.32 -26.73
N ILE A 353 -15.40 -15.20 -25.96
CA ILE A 353 -14.05 -15.07 -26.50
C ILE A 353 -13.09 -16.05 -25.81
N ASP A 354 -12.00 -16.37 -26.52
CA ASP A 354 -10.80 -16.90 -25.90
C ASP A 354 -10.17 -15.80 -25.03
N HIS A 355 -10.07 -16.04 -23.73
CA HIS A 355 -9.61 -15.02 -22.79
C HIS A 355 -8.66 -15.58 -21.75
N ILE A 356 -7.76 -14.71 -21.28
CA ILE A 356 -6.80 -14.98 -20.22
C ILE A 356 -6.95 -13.87 -19.20
N PHE A 357 -6.97 -14.25 -17.92
CA PHE A 357 -7.24 -13.38 -16.79
C PHE A 357 -6.51 -13.89 -15.54
N VAL A 358 -6.50 -13.08 -14.48
CA VAL A 358 -5.95 -13.47 -13.17
C VAL A 358 -7.08 -13.75 -12.20
N ILE A 359 -6.95 -14.81 -11.40
CA ILE A 359 -7.79 -15.07 -10.22
C ILE A 359 -6.97 -14.73 -8.99
N ASP A 360 -7.53 -13.93 -8.10
CA ASP A 360 -6.90 -13.52 -6.85
C ASP A 360 -7.67 -13.93 -5.59
N ALA A 361 -8.93 -14.36 -5.71
CA ALA A 361 -9.68 -14.95 -4.61
C ALA A 361 -10.69 -16.01 -5.10
N ILE A 362 -11.01 -16.95 -4.21
CA ILE A 362 -12.05 -17.96 -4.40
C ILE A 362 -12.89 -18.07 -3.12
N ASP A 363 -14.20 -18.01 -3.29
CA ASP A 363 -15.17 -18.38 -2.26
C ASP A 363 -15.79 -19.73 -2.61
N ILE A 364 -15.39 -20.75 -1.86
CA ILE A 364 -15.88 -22.13 -2.05
C ILE A 364 -17.36 -22.23 -1.67
N GLN A 365 -17.82 -21.49 -0.66
CA GLN A 365 -19.20 -21.57 -0.18
C GLN A 365 -20.16 -20.92 -1.17
N ALA A 366 -19.78 -19.76 -1.70
CA ALA A 366 -20.54 -19.08 -2.74
C ALA A 366 -20.36 -19.71 -4.14
N ASN A 367 -19.41 -20.63 -4.31
CA ASN A 367 -19.00 -21.22 -5.58
C ASN A 367 -18.59 -20.14 -6.62
N THR A 368 -17.81 -19.16 -6.16
CA THR A 368 -17.38 -18.02 -6.97
C THR A 368 -15.87 -17.82 -7.00
N VAL A 369 -15.39 -17.25 -8.10
CA VAL A 369 -14.03 -16.77 -8.30
C VAL A 369 -14.06 -15.26 -8.44
N ASP A 370 -13.06 -14.58 -7.89
CA ASP A 370 -12.77 -13.17 -8.14
C ASP A 370 -11.74 -13.07 -9.26
N ILE A 371 -12.10 -12.35 -10.32
CA ILE A 371 -11.31 -12.27 -11.56
C ILE A 371 -10.87 -10.83 -11.81
N ARG A 372 -9.56 -10.68 -11.98
CA ARG A 372 -8.92 -9.47 -12.52
C ARG A 372 -8.84 -9.64 -14.03
N ASP A 373 -9.88 -9.13 -14.68
CA ASP A 373 -10.05 -9.19 -16.13
C ASP A 373 -9.34 -7.98 -16.78
N PRO A 374 -8.27 -8.20 -17.59
CA PRO A 374 -7.56 -7.11 -18.26
C PRO A 374 -8.44 -6.28 -19.21
N ASN A 375 -9.61 -6.79 -19.58
CA ASN A 375 -10.57 -6.14 -20.46
C ASN A 375 -11.71 -5.42 -19.72
N ASN A 376 -11.82 -5.57 -18.39
CA ASN A 376 -12.88 -4.97 -17.57
C ASN A 376 -12.47 -3.61 -16.99
N CYS A 377 -12.14 -2.63 -17.84
CA CYS A 377 -11.63 -1.33 -17.41
C CYS A 377 -12.07 -0.18 -18.33
N SER A 378 -12.08 1.03 -17.78
CA SER A 378 -12.40 2.32 -18.44
C SER A 378 -11.28 2.86 -19.35
N TYR A 379 -10.31 2.00 -19.73
CA TYR A 379 -9.03 2.34 -20.38
C TYR A 379 -7.95 2.98 -19.49
N THR A 380 -8.13 2.97 -18.17
CA THR A 380 -7.12 3.51 -17.23
C THR A 380 -6.51 2.39 -16.38
N ASP A 381 -5.19 2.43 -16.23
CA ASP A 381 -4.43 1.53 -15.38
C ASP A 381 -4.69 1.81 -13.88
N GLY A 382 -4.72 0.76 -13.05
CA GLY A 382 -4.98 0.88 -11.60
C GLY A 382 -6.43 1.19 -11.25
N ASP A 383 -7.25 1.49 -12.25
CA ASP A 383 -8.69 1.68 -12.14
C ASP A 383 -9.41 0.35 -12.36
N ASP A 384 -9.53 -0.43 -11.28
CA ASP A 384 -10.30 -1.67 -11.23
C ASP A 384 -11.79 -1.38 -10.92
N GLU A 385 -12.37 -0.41 -11.62
CA GLU A 385 -13.75 0.05 -11.41
C GLU A 385 -14.78 -0.88 -12.06
N ASN A 386 -14.98 -2.08 -11.50
CA ASN A 386 -16.29 -2.75 -11.43
C ASN A 386 -16.27 -4.03 -10.57
N GLN A 387 -16.17 -3.91 -9.24
CA GLN A 387 -16.14 -5.08 -8.34
C GLN A 387 -17.31 -6.06 -8.54
N SER A 388 -18.50 -5.56 -8.89
CA SER A 388 -19.69 -6.38 -9.15
C SER A 388 -19.55 -7.32 -10.35
N ASN A 389 -18.68 -7.00 -11.32
CA ASN A 389 -18.42 -7.83 -12.49
C ASN A 389 -17.21 -8.76 -12.33
N ARG A 390 -16.39 -8.55 -11.29
CA ARG A 390 -15.20 -9.37 -11.00
C ARG A 390 -15.55 -10.74 -10.45
N THR A 391 -16.56 -10.81 -9.58
CA THR A 391 -17.01 -12.07 -9.01
C THR A 391 -17.85 -12.83 -10.03
N LYS A 392 -17.41 -14.02 -10.41
CA LYS A 392 -18.12 -14.92 -11.33
C LYS A 392 -18.37 -16.26 -10.65
N SER A 393 -19.47 -16.92 -11.00
CA SER A 393 -19.64 -18.35 -10.66
C SER A 393 -18.50 -19.14 -11.31
N ILE A 394 -17.95 -20.11 -10.58
CA ILE A 394 -16.94 -21.04 -11.11
C ILE A 394 -17.47 -21.80 -12.35
N SER A 395 -18.79 -22.00 -12.42
CA SER A 395 -19.47 -22.67 -13.54
C SER A 395 -19.96 -21.71 -14.63
N ALA A 396 -19.61 -20.43 -14.59
CA ALA A 396 -20.11 -19.43 -15.54
C ALA A 396 -19.58 -19.63 -16.97
N PHE A 397 -18.42 -20.27 -17.11
CA PHE A 397 -17.77 -20.56 -18.39
C PHE A 397 -16.85 -21.78 -18.25
N PRO A 398 -16.54 -22.48 -19.35
CA PRO A 398 -15.57 -23.57 -19.34
C PRO A 398 -14.14 -23.07 -19.10
N TRP A 399 -13.32 -23.91 -18.49
CA TRP A 399 -11.92 -23.67 -18.17
C TRP A 399 -11.02 -24.37 -19.19
N LEU A 400 -10.16 -23.62 -19.88
CA LEU A 400 -9.08 -24.23 -20.68
C LEU A 400 -7.94 -24.68 -19.78
N TYR A 401 -7.56 -23.81 -18.83
CA TYR A 401 -6.58 -24.09 -17.80
C TYR A 401 -6.70 -23.07 -16.65
N ALA A 402 -6.10 -23.43 -15.52
CA ALA A 402 -5.89 -22.55 -14.37
C ALA A 402 -4.57 -22.93 -13.70
N TYR A 403 -3.54 -22.11 -13.86
CA TYR A 403 -2.20 -22.38 -13.33
C TYR A 403 -1.85 -21.43 -12.18
N PRO A 404 -1.60 -21.94 -10.96
CA PRO A 404 -1.03 -21.16 -9.88
C PRO A 404 0.39 -20.71 -10.21
N ILE A 405 0.72 -19.48 -9.85
CA ILE A 405 2.03 -18.87 -10.08
C ILE A 405 2.42 -18.08 -8.85
N LYS A 406 3.67 -18.26 -8.42
CA LYS A 406 4.25 -17.52 -7.30
C LYS A 406 5.73 -17.28 -7.52
N LYS A 407 6.24 -16.19 -6.95
CA LYS A 407 7.68 -15.93 -6.86
C LYS A 407 8.26 -16.69 -5.66
N VAL A 408 9.26 -17.53 -5.91
CA VAL A 408 9.88 -18.41 -4.90
C VAL A 408 11.23 -17.91 -4.37
N ARG A 409 11.75 -16.80 -4.90
CA ARG A 409 13.03 -16.22 -4.47
C ARG A 409 13.00 -14.70 -4.47
#